data_AF-A0A2M7N0N5-F1
#
_entry.id   AF-A0A2M7N0N5-F1
#
_cell.length_a   1.000
_cell.length_b   1.000
_cell.length_c   1.000
_cell.angle_alpha   90.00
_cell.angle_beta   90.00
_cell.angle_gamma   90.00
#
_symmetry.space_group_name_H-M   'P 1'
#
loop_
_entity.id
_entity.type
_entity.pdbx_description
1 polymer ?
#
loop_
_entity_poly.entity_id
_entity_poly.type
_entity_poly.pdbx_seq_one_letter_code
_entity_poly.pdbx_strand_id
1 'polypeptide(L)' 'SINEIGVEPITEYGFCWSYTTSQPNLNDNKISIVIPPQVGNFQTGMTGIIQGVKYYFRAYAIEGTVVKYGQILDFTIN' A
#
# COMPACT_ATOMS: atom_id res chain seq x y z
N SER A 1 1.71 -2.77 -35.87
CA SER A 1 0.76 -2.71 -34.75
C SER A 1 1.54 -2.49 -33.48
N ILE A 2 1.28 -1.41 -32.75
CA ILE A 2 1.88 -1.23 -31.43
C ILE A 2 1.06 -2.14 -30.50
N ASN A 3 1.53 -3.37 -30.31
CA ASN A 3 0.84 -4.40 -29.53
C ASN A 3 1.39 -4.51 -28.10
N GLU A 4 2.30 -3.60 -27.71
CA GLU A 4 2.74 -3.46 -26.33
C GLU A 4 2.47 -2.02 -25.92
N ILE A 5 1.27 -1.80 -25.37
CA ILE A 5 1.13 -0.71 -24.41
C ILE A 5 1.97 -1.19 -23.23
N GLY A 6 3.18 -0.63 -23.06
CA GLY A 6 4.17 -1.03 -22.06
C GLY A 6 3.71 -0.73 -20.63
N VAL A 7 2.62 -1.35 -20.22
CA VAL A 7 2.08 -1.33 -18.87
C VAL A 7 2.14 -2.78 -18.42
N GLU A 8 3.13 -3.11 -17.60
CA GLU A 8 3.11 -4.42 -16.97
C GLU A 8 1.86 -4.45 -16.08
N PRO A 9 1.09 -5.55 -16.06
CA PRO A 9 -0.09 -5.63 -15.22
C PRO A 9 0.34 -5.50 -13.76
N ILE A 10 -0.39 -4.71 -12.98
CA ILE A 10 -0.21 -4.65 -11.53
C ILE A 10 -0.50 -6.05 -10.97
N THR A 11 0.53 -6.67 -10.39
CA THR A 11 0.46 -8.04 -9.85
C THR A 11 -0.01 -8.06 -8.40
N GLU A 12 0.28 -6.99 -7.64
CA GLU A 12 -0.13 -6.82 -6.25
C GLU A 12 -0.27 -5.32 -5.96
N TYR A 13 -1.26 -4.93 -5.17
CA TYR A 13 -1.37 -3.57 -4.66
C TYR A 13 -1.97 -3.58 -3.27
N GLY A 14 -1.77 -2.51 -2.52
CA GLY A 14 -2.19 -2.47 -1.13
C GLY A 14 -1.66 -1.27 -0.37
N PHE A 15 -1.57 -1.43 0.95
CA PHE A 15 -1.06 -0.40 1.85
C PHE A 15 0.02 -0.98 2.77
N CYS A 16 1.13 -0.26 2.89
CA CYS A 16 2.14 -0.50 3.90
C CYS A 16 1.94 0.49 5.05
N TRP A 17 2.13 0.06 6.29
CA TRP A 17 2.01 0.90 7.46
C TRP A 17 3.02 0.54 8.56
N SER A 18 3.39 1.53 9.37
CA SER A 18 4.29 1.36 10.50
C SER A 18 4.06 2.45 11.54
N TYR A 19 4.31 2.12 12.80
CA TYR A 19 4.35 3.08 13.92
C TYR A 19 5.79 3.29 14.42
N THR A 20 6.77 2.61 13.83
CA THR A 20 8.19 2.70 14.20
C THR A 20 9.02 3.46 13.16
N THR A 21 8.56 3.52 11.90
CA THR A 21 9.17 4.28 10.82
C THR A 21 8.18 5.22 10.15
N SER A 22 8.65 6.39 9.73
CA SER A 22 7.88 7.34 8.92
C SER A 22 7.83 6.97 7.44
N GLN A 23 8.59 5.95 7.00
CA GLN A 23 8.66 5.50 5.60
C GLN A 23 8.34 4.00 5.48
N PRO A 24 7.09 3.58 5.74
CA PRO A 24 6.71 2.18 5.75
C PRO A 24 6.89 1.55 4.36
N ASN A 25 7.55 0.41 4.23
CA ASN A 25 7.82 -0.27 2.97
C ASN A 25 7.25 -1.71 3.00
N LEU A 26 7.52 -2.49 1.94
CA LEU A 26 7.02 -3.87 1.84
C LEU A 26 7.52 -4.82 2.94
N ASN A 27 8.58 -4.47 3.67
CA ASN A 27 9.08 -5.23 4.82
C ASN A 27 8.42 -4.84 6.15
N ASP A 28 7.63 -3.77 6.18
CA ASP A 28 6.81 -3.40 7.33
C ASP A 28 5.48 -4.16 7.31
N ASN A 29 4.53 -3.75 8.15
CA ASN A 29 3.18 -4.27 8.06
C ASN A 29 2.58 -3.88 6.71
N LYS A 30 2.01 -4.84 5.99
CA LYS A 30 1.32 -4.58 4.74
C LYS A 30 -0.03 -5.29 4.70
N ILE A 31 -0.97 -4.67 4.01
CA ILE A 31 -2.21 -5.29 3.60
C ILE A 31 -2.14 -5.39 2.08
N SER A 32 -1.99 -6.62 1.59
CA SER A 32 -1.89 -6.93 0.17
C SER A 32 -3.24 -7.38 -0.39
N ILE A 33 -3.57 -6.90 -1.59
CA ILE A 33 -4.68 -7.38 -2.40
C ILE A 33 -4.09 -8.10 -3.60
N VAL A 34 -4.52 -9.35 -3.80
CA VAL A 34 -3.97 -10.27 -4.82
C VAL A 34 -5.00 -10.58 -5.92
N ILE A 35 -6.23 -10.08 -5.80
CA ILE A 35 -7.29 -10.21 -6.83
C ILE A 35 -7.10 -9.09 -7.87
N PRO A 36 -7.59 -9.22 -9.13
CA PRO A 36 -7.21 -8.28 -10.19
C PRO A 36 -7.53 -6.86 -9.75
N PRO A 37 -6.65 -5.90 -10.03
CA PRO A 37 -6.76 -4.54 -9.54
C PRO A 37 -8.13 -3.97 -9.84
N GLN A 38 -8.97 -3.92 -8.80
CA GLN A 38 -10.24 -3.22 -8.89
C GLN A 38 -9.93 -1.74 -8.85
N VAL A 39 -10.21 -1.07 -9.96
CA VAL A 39 -10.17 0.39 -10.05
C VAL A 39 -11.25 0.92 -9.11
N GLY A 40 -10.87 1.51 -7.99
CA GLY A 40 -11.81 2.04 -7.02
C GLY A 40 -11.22 2.25 -5.63
N ASN A 41 -12.05 2.76 -4.72
CA ASN A 41 -11.69 2.91 -3.32
C ASN A 41 -11.58 1.53 -2.67
N PHE A 42 -10.44 1.26 -2.05
CA PHE A 42 -10.26 0.09 -1.20
C PHE A 42 -10.32 0.51 0.27
N GLN A 43 -11.02 -0.27 1.08
CA GLN A 43 -11.12 -0.07 2.52
C GLN A 43 -10.62 -1.32 3.26
N THR A 44 -9.74 -1.11 4.23
CA THR A 44 -9.23 -2.16 5.12
C THR A 44 -9.29 -1.71 6.56
N GLY A 45 -9.66 -2.60 7.46
CA GLY A 45 -9.47 -2.38 8.88
C GLY A 45 -8.06 -2.76 9.31
N MET A 46 -7.38 -1.89 10.07
CA MET A 46 -6.27 -2.29 10.91
C MET A 46 -6.82 -2.73 12.27
N THR A 47 -6.44 -3.92 12.74
CA THR A 47 -6.81 -4.42 14.08
C THR A 47 -5.62 -4.28 15.03
N GLY A 48 -5.88 -4.11 16.34
CA GLY A 48 -4.81 -4.03 17.35
C GLY A 48 -4.09 -2.67 17.40
N ILE A 49 -4.78 -1.60 17.02
CA ILE A 49 -4.24 -0.24 17.03
C ILE A 49 -4.20 0.28 18.47
N ILE A 50 -3.09 0.90 18.85
CA ILE A 50 -2.89 1.49 20.18
C ILE A 50 -3.28 2.97 20.14
N GLN A 51 -4.11 3.41 21.09
CA GLN A 51 -4.46 4.83 21.24
C GLN A 51 -3.22 5.67 21.60
N GLY A 52 -3.17 6.90 21.08
CA GLY A 52 -2.07 7.84 21.27
C GLY A 52 -0.83 7.54 20.42
N VAL A 53 -0.83 6.46 19.62
CA VAL A 53 0.29 6.11 18.73
C VAL A 53 0.05 6.71 17.34
N LYS A 54 1.09 7.33 16.80
CA LYS A 54 1.11 7.85 15.43
C LYS A 54 1.49 6.74 14.46
N TYR A 55 0.62 6.47 13.49
CA TYR A 55 0.83 5.48 12.43
C TYR A 55 1.09 6.20 11.12
N TYR A 56 2.14 5.78 10.40
CA TYR A 56 2.42 6.20 9.04
C TYR A 56 1.97 5.10 8.10
N PHE A 57 1.34 5.47 6.99
CA PHE A 57 0.89 4.53 5.96
C PHE A 57 1.09 5.11 4.57
N ARG A 58 1.28 4.25 3.59
CA ARG A 58 1.29 4.63 2.17
C ARG A 58 0.77 3.51 1.30
N ALA A 59 0.13 3.87 0.20
CA ALA A 59 -0.25 2.91 -0.84
C ALA A 59 1.00 2.36 -1.53
N TYR A 60 0.93 1.12 -2.02
CA TYR A 60 1.92 0.55 -2.92
C TYR A 60 1.25 -0.22 -4.06
N ALA A 61 1.95 -0.32 -5.19
CA ALA A 61 1.60 -1.18 -6.31
C ALA A 61 2.87 -1.86 -6.84
N ILE A 62 2.77 -3.14 -7.14
CA ILE A 62 3.82 -3.95 -7.75
C ILE A 62 3.45 -4.14 -9.21
N GLU A 63 4.32 -3.66 -10.09
CA GLU A 63 4.23 -3.76 -11.54
C GLU A 63 5.45 -4.61 -11.97
N GLY A 64 5.20 -5.90 -12.24
CA GLY A 64 6.25 -6.90 -12.48
C GLY A 64 7.25 -7.00 -11.32
N THR A 65 8.46 -6.49 -11.51
CA THR A 65 9.53 -6.45 -10.49
C THR A 65 9.68 -5.08 -9.81
N VAL A 66 8.93 -4.07 -10.26
CA VAL A 66 9.01 -2.70 -9.78
C VAL A 66 7.95 -2.45 -8.73
N VAL A 67 8.35 -1.80 -7.63
CA VAL A 67 7.43 -1.37 -6.57
C VAL A 67 7.28 0.14 -6.64
N LYS A 68 6.05 0.61 -6.84
CA LYS A 68 5.69 2.02 -6.79
C LYS A 68 5.00 2.30 -5.46
N TYR A 69 5.37 3.41 -4.83
CA TYR A 69 4.78 3.86 -3.58
C TYR A 69 4.05 5.18 -3.77
N GLY A 70 2.90 5.32 -3.12
CA GLY A 70 2.16 6.57 -3.03
C GLY A 70 2.73 7.52 -2.00
N GLN A 71 2.00 8.60 -1.75
CA GLN A 71 2.30 9.56 -0.71
C GLN A 71 2.27 8.89 0.68
N ILE A 72 3.18 9.31 1.55
CA ILE A 72 3.15 8.96 2.97
C ILE A 72 2.09 9.83 3.65
N LEU A 73 1.14 9.17 4.28
CA LEU A 73 0.11 9.77 5.11
C LEU A 73 0.28 9.27 6.53
N ASP A 74 -0.29 10.00 7.49
CA ASP A 74 -0.26 9.60 8.89
C ASP A 74 -1.59 9.86 9.59
N PHE A 75 -1.84 9.10 10.64
CA PHE A 75 -2.97 9.29 11.54
C PHE A 75 -2.59 8.91 12.97
N THR A 76 -3.29 9.50 13.93
CA THR A 76 -3.22 9.14 15.35
C THR A 76 -4.64 8.87 15.84
N ILE A 77 -4.84 7.76 16.54
CA ILE A 77 -6.11 7.47 17.19
C ILE A 77 -6.08 8.07 18.58
N ASN A 78 -7.03 8.96 18.90
CA ASN A 78 -7.21 9.54 20.22
C ASN A 78 -8.32 8.84 21.00
#